data_AF-A0A1M3DD77-F1
#
_entry.id   AF-A0A1M3DD77-F1
#
_cell.length_a   1.000
_cell.length_b   1.000
_cell.length_c   1.000
_cell.angle_alpha   90.00
_cell.angle_beta   90.00
_cell.angle_gamma   90.00
#
_symmetry.space_group_name_H-M   'P 1'
#
loop_
_entity.id
_entity.type
_entity.pdbx_description
1 polymer ?
#
loop_
_entity_poly.entity_id
_entity_poly.type
_entity_poly.pdbx_seq_one_letter_code
_entity_poly.pdbx_strand_id
1 'polypeptide(L)'
;MLDRPHSSGQATTLSIRLTTLAALALLAAPVAAEELAAPDFFAAAICQPPYSFGNARTLYEAAEKLAKPDTSRLGGAVYHLPAPITRDGFATQDILFAGSAFGVLIEGEVAAKLAETYHLAPESSHLFGASSLGFTRALPDADQPMKDMGLVSIVARQGPGLKGRTMLACEFVSDDDRERLEMFEKEQGK
;
A
#
# COMPACT_ATOMS: atom_id res chain seq x y z
N MET A 1 -52.24 -24.96 62.15
CA MET A 1 -51.83 -25.58 63.43
C MET A 1 -50.65 -26.47 63.12
N LEU A 2 -49.45 -26.12 63.61
CA LEU A 2 -48.77 -26.83 64.72
C LEU A 2 -48.61 -28.33 64.40
N ASP A 3 -47.46 -29.00 64.46
CA ASP A 3 -46.18 -28.69 65.08
C ASP A 3 -45.13 -29.67 64.53
N ARG A 4 -43.91 -29.56 65.02
CA ARG A 4 -42.63 -29.99 64.45
C ARG A 4 -42.21 -31.40 65.00
N PRO A 5 -40.92 -31.83 65.01
CA PRO A 5 -40.34 -32.95 64.25
C PRO A 5 -39.69 -34.07 65.14
N HIS A 6 -38.68 -34.79 64.59
CA HIS A 6 -37.76 -35.79 65.21
C HIS A 6 -38.31 -37.23 65.25
N SER A 7 -37.56 -38.31 65.01
CA SER A 7 -36.14 -38.61 65.18
C SER A 7 -35.85 -39.95 64.46
N SER A 8 -34.75 -40.18 63.75
CA SER A 8 -33.58 -40.95 64.22
C SER A 8 -33.23 -42.01 63.17
N GLY A 9 -31.95 -42.37 63.05
CA GLY A 9 -31.55 -43.69 62.57
C GLY A 9 -30.63 -43.71 61.35
N GLN A 10 -29.36 -43.44 61.61
CA GLN A 10 -28.22 -43.53 60.71
C GLN A 10 -28.12 -44.88 59.97
N ALA A 11 -27.71 -44.84 58.70
CA ALA A 11 -27.11 -45.98 58.01
C ALA A 11 -25.82 -45.52 57.30
N THR A 12 -24.72 -45.89 57.94
CA THR A 12 -23.46 -46.39 57.39
C THR A 12 -22.96 -45.78 56.08
N THR A 13 -21.96 -44.92 56.27
CA THR A 13 -20.98 -44.43 55.32
C THR A 13 -20.46 -45.53 54.38
N LEU A 14 -20.71 -45.39 53.08
CA LEU A 14 -19.92 -46.04 52.05
C LEU A 14 -19.27 -44.95 51.19
N SER A 15 -18.03 -44.64 51.55
CA SER A 15 -17.13 -43.78 50.78
C SER A 15 -16.82 -44.44 49.44
N ILE A 16 -17.58 -44.09 48.41
CA ILE A 16 -17.16 -44.28 47.01
C ILE A 16 -16.71 -42.92 46.52
N ARG A 17 -15.39 -42.79 46.36
CA ARG A 17 -14.74 -41.57 45.90
C ARG A 17 -15.27 -41.21 44.51
N LEU A 18 -15.88 -40.04 44.41
CA LEU A 18 -16.10 -39.34 43.14
C LEU A 18 -14.72 -39.06 42.52
N THR A 19 -14.34 -39.83 41.50
CA THR A 19 -13.38 -39.35 40.49
C THR A 19 -14.19 -38.76 39.35
N THR A 20 -14.52 -37.48 39.49
CA THR A 20 -14.93 -36.61 38.39
C THR A 20 -13.76 -36.50 37.42
N LEU A 21 -13.77 -37.28 36.34
CA LEU A 21 -12.97 -36.99 35.15
C LEU A 21 -13.60 -35.76 34.48
N ALA A 22 -13.11 -34.58 34.83
CA ALA A 22 -13.35 -33.38 34.05
C ALA A 22 -12.62 -33.54 32.71
N ALA A 23 -13.35 -33.93 31.66
CA ALA A 23 -12.86 -33.84 30.30
C ALA A 23 -12.68 -32.34 29.98
N LEU A 24 -11.44 -31.85 30.02
CA LEU A 24 -11.07 -30.58 29.39
C LEU A 24 -11.30 -30.76 27.89
N ALA A 25 -12.46 -30.31 27.40
CA ALA A 25 -12.62 -29.98 26.00
C ALA A 25 -11.69 -28.80 25.72
N LEU A 26 -10.47 -29.08 25.24
CA LEU A 26 -9.68 -28.07 24.55
C LEU A 26 -10.47 -27.67 23.31
N LEU A 27 -11.24 -26.60 23.43
CA LEU A 27 -11.70 -25.81 22.31
C LEU A 27 -10.43 -25.32 21.60
N ALA A 28 -9.98 -26.07 20.60
CA ALA A 28 -9.10 -25.55 19.57
C ALA A 28 -9.90 -24.48 18.83
N ALA A 29 -9.86 -23.25 19.35
CA ALA A 29 -10.29 -22.10 18.59
C ALA A 29 -9.46 -22.11 17.30
N PRO A 30 -10.08 -22.01 16.11
CA PRO A 30 -9.31 -21.80 14.90
C PRO A 30 -8.57 -20.49 15.11
N VAL A 31 -7.24 -20.56 15.20
CA VAL A 31 -6.40 -19.38 14.99
C VAL A 31 -6.72 -18.97 13.56
N ALA A 32 -7.59 -17.97 13.40
CA ALA A 32 -7.74 -17.31 12.13
C ALA A 32 -6.33 -16.90 11.72
N ALA A 33 -5.81 -17.51 10.65
CA ALA A 33 -4.63 -16.98 10.00
C ALA A 33 -4.98 -15.53 9.69
N GLU A 34 -4.25 -14.60 10.31
CA GLU A 34 -4.27 -13.19 9.92
C GLU A 34 -3.81 -13.19 8.46
N GLU A 35 -4.77 -13.18 7.55
CA GLU A 35 -4.51 -12.92 6.15
C GLU A 35 -3.91 -11.52 6.14
N LEU A 36 -2.58 -11.45 5.96
CA LEU A 36 -1.85 -10.19 5.89
C LEU A 36 -2.58 -9.35 4.85
N ALA A 37 -3.30 -8.33 5.33
CA ALA A 37 -4.09 -7.47 4.48
C ALA A 37 -3.17 -6.98 3.36
N ALA A 38 -3.64 -7.09 2.11
CA ALA A 38 -2.87 -6.61 0.97
C ALA A 38 -2.42 -5.17 1.25
N PRO A 39 -1.15 -4.82 0.96
CA PRO A 39 -0.65 -3.50 1.26
C PRO A 39 -1.49 -2.45 0.54
N ASP A 40 -1.61 -1.28 1.16
CA ASP A 40 -2.37 -0.17 0.59
C ASP A 40 -1.56 0.49 -0.54
N PHE A 41 -1.70 -0.03 -1.76
CA PHE A 41 -0.97 0.46 -2.92
C PHE A 41 -1.26 1.92 -3.26
N PHE A 42 -2.48 2.41 -2.97
CA PHE A 42 -2.81 3.81 -3.21
C PHE A 42 -2.14 4.72 -2.17
N ALA A 43 -2.12 4.33 -0.89
CA ALA A 43 -1.40 5.08 0.15
C ALA A 43 0.09 5.12 -0.18
N ALA A 44 0.63 3.99 -0.62
CA ALA A 44 1.99 3.91 -1.09
C ALA A 44 2.23 4.91 -2.25
N ALA A 45 1.33 4.99 -3.24
CA ALA A 45 1.45 5.92 -4.36
C ALA A 45 1.48 7.42 -3.96
N ILE A 46 0.96 7.78 -2.78
CA ILE A 46 1.08 9.12 -2.19
C ILE A 46 2.19 9.21 -1.13
N CYS A 47 3.17 8.31 -1.21
CA CYS A 47 4.32 8.19 -0.31
C CYS A 47 3.96 7.94 1.16
N GLN A 48 2.99 7.07 1.41
CA GLN A 48 2.61 6.62 2.75
C GLN A 48 2.75 5.09 2.88
N PRO A 49 3.85 4.57 3.47
CA PRO A 49 5.02 5.32 3.99
C PRO A 49 5.93 5.86 2.86
N PRO A 50 6.88 6.77 3.18
CA PRO A 50 7.84 7.29 2.20
C PRO A 50 8.58 6.18 1.45
N TYR A 51 8.97 6.46 0.20
CA TYR A 51 9.73 5.52 -0.62
C TYR A 51 11.00 5.07 0.11
N SER A 52 11.24 3.77 0.12
CA SER A 52 12.53 3.17 0.40
C SER A 52 12.68 1.92 -0.46
N PHE A 53 13.91 1.48 -0.73
CA PHE A 53 14.14 0.23 -1.47
C PHE A 53 13.49 -0.98 -0.79
N GLY A 54 13.48 -1.00 0.56
CA GLY A 54 12.82 -2.04 1.34
C GLY A 54 11.30 -2.05 1.14
N ASN A 55 10.65 -0.89 1.23
CA ASN A 55 9.20 -0.80 1.01
C ASN A 55 8.82 -1.11 -0.44
N ALA A 56 9.57 -0.58 -1.42
CA ALA A 56 9.34 -0.85 -2.83
C ALA A 56 9.41 -2.36 -3.14
N ARG A 57 10.39 -3.07 -2.55
CA ARG A 57 10.50 -4.52 -2.65
C ARG A 57 9.30 -5.24 -2.04
N THR A 58 8.88 -4.86 -0.82
CA THR A 58 7.71 -5.47 -0.16
C THR A 58 6.44 -5.30 -0.99
N LEU A 59 6.22 -4.10 -1.56
CA LEU A 59 5.08 -3.82 -2.43
C LEU A 59 5.12 -4.66 -3.71
N TYR A 60 6.30 -4.79 -4.33
CA TYR A 60 6.49 -5.61 -5.51
C TYR A 60 6.18 -7.09 -5.23
N GLU A 61 6.75 -7.66 -4.17
CA GLU A 61 6.50 -9.06 -3.76
C GLU A 61 5.03 -9.30 -3.39
N ALA A 62 4.32 -8.27 -2.90
CA ALA A 62 2.88 -8.36 -2.67
C ALA A 62 2.09 -8.33 -3.97
N ALA A 63 2.44 -7.47 -4.94
CA ALA A 63 1.78 -7.40 -6.23
C ALA A 63 1.94 -8.71 -7.04
N GLU A 64 3.11 -9.36 -6.99
CA GLU A 64 3.35 -10.65 -7.65
C GLU A 64 2.48 -11.78 -7.13
N LYS A 65 2.05 -11.72 -5.85
CA LYS A 65 1.12 -12.71 -5.28
C LYS A 65 -0.31 -12.52 -5.78
N LEU A 66 -0.65 -11.32 -6.28
CA LEU A 66 -2.00 -10.95 -6.69
C LEU A 66 -2.23 -11.14 -8.19
N ALA A 67 -1.23 -10.86 -9.03
CA ALA A 67 -1.36 -10.92 -10.47
C ALA A 67 -0.02 -11.14 -11.19
N LYS A 68 -0.09 -11.53 -12.47
CA LYS A 68 1.08 -11.52 -13.36
C LYS A 68 1.30 -10.11 -13.90
N PRO A 69 2.56 -9.64 -13.99
CA PRO A 69 2.83 -8.32 -14.55
C PRO A 69 2.64 -8.28 -16.06
N ASP A 70 2.05 -7.19 -16.55
CA ASP A 70 2.18 -6.74 -17.94
C ASP A 70 3.40 -5.83 -18.04
N THR A 71 4.46 -6.31 -18.68
CA THR A 71 5.69 -5.57 -18.97
C THR A 71 5.77 -5.07 -20.41
N SER A 72 4.73 -5.33 -21.22
CA SER A 72 4.68 -4.89 -22.62
C SER A 72 4.40 -3.39 -22.77
N ARG A 73 4.18 -2.69 -21.65
CA ARG A 73 3.70 -1.31 -21.60
C ARG A 73 4.57 -0.46 -20.69
N LEU A 74 4.74 0.82 -21.04
CA LEU A 74 5.23 1.90 -20.16
C LEU A 74 6.68 1.81 -19.65
N GLY A 75 7.48 0.83 -20.10
CA GLY A 75 8.85 0.68 -19.58
C GLY A 75 8.91 0.27 -18.10
N GLY A 76 7.81 -0.32 -17.60
CA GLY A 76 7.66 -0.78 -16.22
C GLY A 76 6.77 -2.02 -16.14
N ALA A 77 6.55 -2.51 -14.92
CA ALA A 77 5.65 -3.62 -14.65
C ALA A 77 4.29 -3.10 -14.17
N VAL A 78 3.21 -3.50 -14.85
CA VAL A 78 1.84 -3.17 -14.45
C VAL A 78 1.14 -4.42 -13.92
N TYR A 79 0.58 -4.34 -12.72
CA TYR A 79 -0.20 -5.42 -12.10
C TYR A 79 -1.66 -5.02 -12.02
N HIS A 80 -2.53 -5.80 -12.68
CA HIS A 80 -3.97 -5.60 -12.62
C HIS A 80 -4.55 -6.32 -11.40
N LEU A 81 -5.13 -5.57 -10.47
CA LEU A 81 -5.69 -6.08 -9.23
C LEU A 81 -7.03 -6.80 -9.44
N PRO A 82 -7.36 -7.79 -8.58
CA PRO A 82 -8.65 -8.50 -8.66
C PRO A 82 -9.86 -7.62 -8.34
N ALA A 83 -9.66 -6.50 -7.63
CA ALA A 83 -10.70 -5.53 -7.29
C ALA A 83 -10.16 -4.09 -7.43
N PRO A 84 -11.00 -3.12 -7.81
CA PRO A 84 -10.59 -1.72 -7.91
C PRO A 84 -10.39 -1.10 -6.52
N ILE A 85 -9.49 -0.12 -6.46
CA ILE A 85 -9.26 0.76 -5.32
C ILE A 85 -9.90 2.12 -5.65
N THR A 86 -10.69 2.64 -4.71
CA THR A 86 -11.26 3.99 -4.79
C THR A 86 -10.82 4.82 -3.60
N ARG A 87 -10.25 6.01 -3.84
CA ARG A 87 -9.81 6.96 -2.80
C ARG A 87 -9.90 8.38 -3.32
N ASP A 88 -10.36 9.30 -2.47
CA ASP A 88 -10.44 10.75 -2.74
C ASP A 88 -11.17 11.12 -4.05
N GLY A 89 -12.09 10.27 -4.50
CA GLY A 89 -12.82 10.45 -5.76
C GLY A 89 -12.04 10.03 -7.01
N PHE A 90 -10.96 9.26 -6.84
CA PHE A 90 -10.19 8.60 -7.91
C PHE A 90 -10.38 7.08 -7.83
N ALA A 91 -10.30 6.43 -8.99
CA ALA A 91 -10.38 4.98 -9.13
C ALA A 91 -9.13 4.45 -9.85
N THR A 92 -8.70 3.27 -9.45
CA THR A 92 -7.63 2.52 -10.11
C THR A 92 -7.82 1.03 -9.90
N GLN A 93 -7.35 0.23 -10.84
CA GLN A 93 -7.21 -1.21 -10.67
C GLN A 93 -5.81 -1.69 -11.07
N ASP A 94 -4.89 -0.76 -11.35
CA ASP A 94 -3.59 -1.06 -11.93
C ASP A 94 -2.50 -0.44 -11.06
N ILE A 95 -1.58 -1.27 -10.59
CA ILE A 95 -0.37 -0.85 -9.88
C ILE A 95 0.77 -0.78 -10.90
N LEU A 96 1.60 0.25 -10.80
CA LEU A 96 2.77 0.45 -11.65
C LEU A 96 4.06 0.39 -10.82
N PHE A 97 5.06 -0.33 -11.32
CA PHE A 97 6.45 -0.22 -10.90
C PHE A 97 7.30 0.20 -12.10
N ALA A 98 8.02 1.31 -12.00
CA ALA A 98 8.84 1.85 -13.07
C ALA A 98 10.12 2.49 -12.50
N GLY A 99 11.27 1.85 -12.71
CA GLY A 99 12.54 2.32 -12.14
C GLY A 99 12.47 2.44 -10.62
N SER A 100 12.84 3.62 -10.10
CA SER A 100 12.77 3.99 -8.67
C SER A 100 11.43 4.64 -8.30
N ALA A 101 10.34 4.25 -8.98
CA ALA A 101 8.99 4.67 -8.68
C ALA A 101 8.06 3.47 -8.53
N PHE A 102 7.14 3.58 -7.58
CA PHE A 102 5.97 2.71 -7.51
C PHE A 102 4.71 3.57 -7.35
N GLY A 103 3.61 3.11 -7.91
CA GLY A 103 2.39 3.91 -7.93
C GLY A 103 1.18 3.16 -8.47
N VAL A 104 0.17 3.92 -8.83
CA VAL A 104 -1.07 3.43 -9.43
C VAL A 104 -1.37 4.16 -10.73
N LEU A 105 -2.08 3.50 -11.63
CA LEU A 105 -2.61 4.13 -12.83
C LEU A 105 -4.07 4.49 -12.59
N ILE A 106 -4.32 5.77 -12.36
CA ILE A 106 -5.64 6.34 -12.16
C ILE A 106 -6.40 6.35 -13.49
N GLU A 107 -7.68 6.01 -13.42
CA GLU A 107 -8.59 6.10 -14.56
C GLU A 107 -8.74 7.54 -15.04
N GLY A 108 -8.59 7.75 -16.35
CA GLY A 108 -8.74 9.07 -16.97
C GLY A 108 -7.48 9.94 -16.94
N GLU A 109 -7.56 11.05 -17.67
CA GLU A 109 -6.55 12.10 -17.73
C GLU A 109 -6.87 13.18 -16.70
N VAL A 110 -6.41 12.97 -15.47
CA VAL A 110 -6.83 13.72 -14.27
C VAL A 110 -5.64 14.27 -13.46
N ALA A 111 -4.47 14.43 -14.08
CA ALA A 111 -3.25 14.88 -13.38
C ALA A 111 -3.43 16.22 -12.66
N ALA A 112 -4.12 17.19 -13.28
CA ALA A 112 -4.40 18.47 -12.64
C ALA A 112 -5.31 18.34 -11.40
N LYS A 113 -6.32 17.46 -11.45
CA LYS A 113 -7.20 17.20 -10.30
C LYS A 113 -6.45 16.48 -9.16
N LEU A 114 -5.56 15.55 -9.49
CA LEU A 114 -4.65 14.94 -8.52
C LEU A 114 -3.72 15.98 -7.89
N ALA A 115 -3.22 16.93 -8.70
CA ALA A 115 -2.37 18.01 -8.22
C ALA A 115 -3.10 18.93 -7.24
N GLU A 116 -4.36 19.29 -7.52
CA GLU A 116 -5.20 20.02 -6.57
C GLU A 116 -5.40 19.23 -5.27
N THR A 117 -5.69 17.94 -5.37
CA THR A 117 -6.01 17.09 -4.21
C THR A 117 -4.80 16.84 -3.31
N TYR A 118 -3.62 16.60 -3.89
CA TYR A 118 -2.39 16.26 -3.16
C TYR A 118 -1.39 17.42 -3.06
N HIS A 119 -1.82 18.62 -3.41
CA HIS A 119 -1.06 19.86 -3.38
C HIS A 119 0.26 19.77 -4.16
N LEU A 120 0.19 19.30 -5.40
CA LEU A 120 1.34 19.15 -6.28
C LEU A 120 1.52 20.42 -7.13
N ALA A 121 2.77 20.83 -7.35
CA ALA A 121 3.10 21.93 -8.25
C ALA A 121 3.41 21.39 -9.66
N PRO A 122 3.21 22.16 -10.73
CA PRO A 122 3.65 21.75 -12.06
C PRO A 122 5.13 21.34 -12.05
N GLU A 123 5.46 20.24 -12.73
CA GLU A 123 6.86 19.87 -12.90
C GLU A 123 7.58 20.93 -13.73
N SER A 124 8.76 21.36 -13.25
CA SER A 124 9.66 22.22 -14.02
C SER A 124 10.37 21.44 -15.13
N SER A 125 10.40 20.12 -15.02
CA SER A 125 11.13 19.22 -15.88
C SER A 125 10.26 18.09 -16.43
N HIS A 126 10.42 17.75 -17.70
CA HIS A 126 9.67 16.65 -18.32
C HIS A 126 10.43 15.34 -18.11
N LEU A 127 10.61 14.95 -16.84
CA LEU A 127 11.50 13.87 -16.38
C LEU A 127 11.21 12.51 -17.03
N PHE A 128 9.99 12.31 -17.56
CA PHE A 128 9.62 11.10 -18.27
C PHE A 128 9.01 11.45 -19.62
N GLY A 129 9.67 11.08 -20.71
CA GLY A 129 9.23 11.33 -22.09
C GLY A 129 7.88 10.69 -22.48
N ALA A 130 7.24 9.95 -21.58
CA ALA A 130 5.86 9.46 -21.74
C ALA A 130 4.79 10.48 -21.25
N SER A 131 5.19 11.49 -20.48
CA SER A 131 4.34 12.51 -19.89
C SER A 131 4.36 13.79 -20.73
N SER A 132 3.18 14.32 -21.05
CA SER A 132 3.01 15.66 -21.62
C SER A 132 2.56 16.69 -20.59
N LEU A 133 2.08 16.23 -19.43
CA LEU A 133 1.64 17.07 -18.31
C LEU A 133 1.99 16.37 -16.99
N GLY A 134 2.77 17.03 -16.15
CA GLY A 134 3.27 16.49 -14.90
C GLY A 134 3.18 17.48 -13.75
N PHE A 135 2.95 16.95 -12.55
CA PHE A 135 2.97 17.67 -11.28
C PHE A 135 3.77 16.89 -10.25
N THR A 136 4.47 17.58 -9.36
CA THR A 136 5.32 16.99 -8.34
C THR A 136 5.26 17.78 -7.03
N ARG A 137 5.53 17.09 -5.93
CA ARG A 137 5.89 17.71 -4.65
C ARG A 137 6.87 16.80 -3.93
N ALA A 138 8.05 17.32 -3.63
CA ALA A 138 9.00 16.66 -2.74
C ALA A 138 8.39 16.50 -1.34
N LEU A 139 8.68 15.37 -0.68
CA LEU A 139 8.34 15.22 0.73
C LEU A 139 9.09 16.24 1.59
N PRO A 140 8.51 16.69 2.72
CA PRO A 140 9.23 17.51 3.69
C PRO A 140 10.53 16.85 4.15
N ASP A 141 11.55 17.63 4.49
CA ASP A 141 12.87 17.13 4.91
C ASP A 141 12.82 16.06 6.02
N ALA A 142 11.87 16.19 6.96
CA ALA A 142 11.68 15.23 8.05
C ALA A 142 11.22 13.84 7.57
N ASP A 143 10.60 13.79 6.38
CA ASP A 143 10.01 12.59 5.76
C ASP A 143 10.85 12.07 4.58
N GLN A 144 12.09 12.55 4.42
CA GLN A 144 13.03 12.11 3.40
C GLN A 144 13.97 11.02 3.96
N PRO A 145 13.63 9.72 3.85
CA PRO A 145 14.39 8.64 4.48
C PRO A 145 15.79 8.45 3.88
N MET A 146 16.04 9.02 2.69
CA MET A 146 17.28 8.85 1.92
C MET A 146 17.80 10.19 1.39
N LYS A 147 17.59 11.29 2.14
CA LYS A 147 17.89 12.67 1.72
C LYS A 147 19.34 12.91 1.28
N ASP A 148 20.28 12.09 1.78
CA ASP A 148 21.71 12.20 1.43
C ASP A 148 22.03 11.56 0.08
N MET A 149 21.06 10.89 -0.55
CA MET A 149 21.21 10.20 -1.85
C MET A 149 20.31 10.77 -2.95
N GLY A 150 19.29 11.55 -2.57
CA GLY A 150 18.26 12.02 -3.48
C GLY A 150 16.98 12.43 -2.77
N LEU A 151 15.93 12.66 -3.55
CA LEU A 151 14.64 13.13 -3.06
C LEU A 151 13.54 12.15 -3.39
N VAL A 152 12.68 11.93 -2.39
CA VAL A 152 11.39 11.27 -2.55
C VAL A 152 10.33 12.34 -2.83
N SER A 153 9.52 12.12 -3.85
CA SER A 153 8.45 13.02 -4.27
C SER A 153 7.17 12.25 -4.58
N ILE A 154 6.04 12.91 -4.39
CA ILE A 154 4.76 12.48 -4.96
C ILE A 154 4.70 13.08 -6.37
N VAL A 155 4.45 12.25 -7.38
CA VAL A 155 4.34 12.68 -8.78
C VAL A 155 3.00 12.27 -9.38
N ALA A 156 2.40 13.15 -10.17
CA ALA A 156 1.21 12.88 -10.97
C ALA A 156 1.49 13.25 -12.42
N ARG A 157 1.46 12.28 -13.33
CA ARG A 157 1.85 12.47 -14.75
C ARG A 157 0.83 11.86 -15.68
N GLN A 158 0.50 12.56 -16.77
CA GLN A 158 -0.33 12.05 -17.86
C GLN A 158 0.33 12.35 -19.21
N GLY A 159 0.04 11.52 -20.21
CA GLY A 159 0.52 11.74 -21.57
C GLY A 159 0.20 10.58 -22.50
N PRO A 160 0.55 10.70 -23.79
CA PRO A 160 0.19 9.72 -24.81
C PRO A 160 0.66 8.30 -24.48
N GLY A 161 1.78 8.16 -23.77
CA GLY A 161 2.29 6.86 -23.32
C GLY A 161 1.34 6.13 -22.37
N LEU A 162 0.56 6.86 -21.56
CA LEU A 162 -0.30 6.33 -20.51
C LEU A 162 -1.72 5.94 -20.98
N LYS A 163 -2.03 6.16 -22.27
CA LYS A 163 -3.26 5.69 -22.95
C LYS A 163 -4.55 6.13 -22.24
N GLY A 164 -4.69 7.42 -21.95
CA GLY A 164 -5.88 7.97 -21.30
C GLY A 164 -5.97 7.68 -19.80
N ARG A 165 -4.87 7.27 -19.17
CA ARG A 165 -4.73 7.11 -17.72
C ARG A 165 -3.73 8.14 -17.18
N THR A 166 -3.74 8.31 -15.87
CA THR A 166 -2.80 9.17 -15.15
C THR A 166 -1.98 8.34 -14.18
N MET A 167 -0.67 8.47 -14.23
CA MET A 167 0.23 7.90 -13.23
C MET A 167 0.20 8.76 -11.97
N LEU A 168 -0.08 8.17 -10.81
CA LEU A 168 0.19 8.72 -9.49
C LEU A 168 1.22 7.83 -8.82
N ALA A 169 2.36 8.36 -8.41
CA ALA A 169 3.45 7.55 -7.88
C ALA A 169 4.23 8.24 -6.77
N CYS A 170 4.81 7.41 -5.90
CA CYS A 170 5.89 7.80 -5.02
C CYS A 170 7.21 7.46 -5.71
N GLU A 171 8.02 8.48 -5.97
CA GLU A 171 9.22 8.39 -6.79
C GLU A 171 10.43 8.85 -6.01
N PHE A 172 11.50 8.06 -6.06
CA PHE A 172 12.83 8.47 -5.62
C PHE A 172 13.68 8.83 -6.84
N VAL A 173 14.26 10.03 -6.83
CA VAL A 173 15.24 10.49 -7.83
C VAL A 173 16.55 10.75 -7.11
N SER A 174 17.62 10.09 -7.57
CA SER A 174 18.95 10.31 -7.01
C SER A 174 19.47 11.71 -7.34
N ASP A 175 20.40 12.23 -6.54
CA ASP A 175 21.02 13.52 -6.85
C ASP A 175 21.76 13.51 -8.20
N ASP A 176 22.44 12.40 -8.52
CA ASP A 176 23.11 12.19 -9.82
C ASP A 176 22.11 12.21 -10.99
N ASP A 177 20.96 11.53 -10.86
CA ASP A 177 19.94 11.53 -11.90
C ASP A 177 19.33 12.93 -12.07
N ARG A 178 19.11 13.65 -10.97
CA ARG A 178 18.61 15.03 -11.01
C ARG A 178 19.59 15.95 -11.71
N GLU A 179 20.89 15.88 -11.40
CA GLU A 179 21.92 16.68 -12.07
C GLU A 179 21.95 16.41 -13.57
N ARG A 180 21.92 15.12 -13.97
CA ARG A 180 21.88 14.75 -15.38
C ARG A 180 20.65 15.31 -16.09
N LEU A 181 19.49 15.25 -15.45
CA LEU A 181 18.23 15.74 -16.03
C LEU A 181 18.28 17.27 -16.21
N GLU A 182 18.78 18.00 -15.22
CA GLU A 182 19.00 19.45 -15.34
C GLU A 182 19.98 19.81 -16.47
N MET A 183 21.03 19.00 -16.68
CA MET A 183 21.96 19.19 -17.78
C MET A 183 21.29 18.97 -19.15
N PHE A 184 20.55 17.87 -19.31
CA PHE A 184 19.84 17.58 -20.56
C PHE A 184 18.82 18.66 -20.92
N GLU A 185 18.14 19.26 -19.95
CA GLU A 185 17.18 20.34 -20.20
C GLU A 185 17.86 21.63 -20.66
N LYS A 186 18.97 22.00 -20.01
CA LYS A 186 19.82 23.13 -20.42
C LYS A 186 20.33 22.94 -21.86
N GLU A 187 20.71 21.72 -22.23
CA GLU A 187 21.16 21.39 -23.59
C GLU A 187 20.03 21.47 -24.63
N GLN A 188 18.79 21.21 -24.24
CA GLN A 188 17.61 21.35 -25.10
C GLN A 188 17.07 22.78 -25.17
N GLY A 189 17.72 23.76 -24.52
CA GLY A 189 17.34 25.16 -24.53
C GLY A 189 16.03 25.45 -23.79
N LYS A 190 15.68 24.61 -22.81
CA LYS A 190 14.57 24.83 -21.87
C LYS A 190 15.08 25.34 -20.53
#